data_AF-F9EHU3-F1
#
_entry.id   AF-F9EHU3-F1
#
_cell.length_a   1.000
_cell.length_b   1.000
_cell.length_c   1.000
_cell.angle_alpha   90.00
_cell.angle_beta   90.00
_cell.angle_gamma   90.00
#
_symmetry.space_group_name_H-M   'P 1'
#
loop_
_entity.id
_entity.type
_entity.pdbx_description
1 polymer ?
#
loop_
_entity_poly.entity_id
_entity_poly.type
_entity_poly.pdbx_seq_one_letter_code
_entity_poly.pdbx_strand_id
1 'polypeptide(L)' 'MMKTQSRTIEPAHREAAERELIAARAELSSLGSAASPSRIERALERVQAAQRALAA' A
#
# COMPACT_ATOMS: atom_id res chain seq x y z
N MET A 1 -10.10 0.95 31.91
CA MET A 1 -9.57 2.13 31.20
C MET A 1 -8.68 1.63 30.06
N MET A 2 -9.22 1.49 28.85
CA MET A 2 -8.45 1.01 27.70
C MET A 2 -7.75 2.21 27.07
N LYS A 3 -6.44 2.34 27.32
CA LYS A 3 -5.61 3.34 26.62
C LYS A 3 -5.53 2.88 25.17
N THR A 4 -6.31 3.48 24.28
CA THR A 4 -6.03 3.44 22.85
C THR A 4 -4.70 4.14 22.65
N GLN A 5 -3.63 3.36 22.66
CA GLN A 5 -2.33 3.79 22.17
C GLN A 5 -2.60 4.35 20.78
N SER A 6 -2.42 5.65 20.60
CA SER A 6 -2.28 6.23 19.26
C SER A 6 -1.21 5.39 18.60
N ARG A 7 -1.61 4.53 17.67
CA ARG A 7 -0.70 3.65 16.97
C ARG A 7 0.00 4.55 15.97
N THR A 8 1.02 5.24 16.48
CA THR A 8 1.97 5.93 15.64
C THR A 8 2.70 4.82 14.91
N ILE A 9 2.58 4.76 13.60
CA ILE A 9 3.46 3.92 12.80
C ILE A 9 4.90 4.26 13.14
N GLU A 10 5.67 3.26 13.54
CA GLU A 10 7.10 3.42 13.74
C GLU A 10 7.74 3.95 12.45
N PRO A 11 8.71 4.88 12.50
CA PRO A 11 9.26 5.53 11.32
C PRO A 11 9.77 4.54 10.24
N ALA A 12 10.37 3.43 10.67
CA ALA A 12 10.81 2.36 9.77
C ALA A 12 9.65 1.65 9.06
N HIS A 13 8.53 1.44 9.77
CA HIS A 13 7.30 0.88 9.19
C HIS A 13 6.64 1.85 8.21
N ARG A 14 6.69 3.15 8.51
CA ARG A 14 6.24 4.21 7.61
C ARG A 14 7.04 4.22 6.31
N GLU A 15 8.37 4.27 6.39
CA GLU A 15 9.23 4.25 5.19
C GLU A 15 9.02 2.99 4.34
N ALA A 16 8.89 1.82 4.97
CA ALA A 16 8.60 0.58 4.26
C ALA A 16 7.26 0.65 3.53
N ALA A 17 6.20 1.16 4.18
CA ALA A 17 4.89 1.31 3.58
C ALA A 17 4.87 2.37 2.46
N GLU A 18 5.66 3.44 2.57
CA GLU A 18 5.83 4.43 1.50
C GLU A 18 6.52 3.83 0.28
N ARG A 19 7.60 3.06 0.48
CA ARG A 19 8.30 2.36 -0.61
C ARG A 19 7.39 1.37 -1.33
N GLU A 20 6.62 0.58 -0.57
CA GLU A 20 5.64 -0.34 -1.14
C GLU A 20 4.53 0.40 -1.90
N LEU A 21 4.06 1.55 -1.39
CA LEU A 21 3.06 2.36 -2.09
C LEU A 21 3.60 2.88 -3.43
N ILE A 22 4.85 3.36 -3.46
CA ILE A 22 5.50 3.81 -4.69
C ILE A 22 5.63 2.66 -5.68
N ALA A 23 6.13 1.50 -5.22
CA ALA A 23 6.30 0.32 -6.06
C ALA A 23 4.97 -0.17 -6.64
N ALA A 24 3.91 -0.26 -5.82
CA ALA A 24 2.60 -0.72 -6.27
C ALA A 24 1.95 0.26 -7.27
N ARG A 25 2.14 1.57 -7.08
CA ARG A 25 1.67 2.59 -8.04
C ARG A 25 2.44 2.54 -9.36
N ALA A 26 3.76 2.34 -9.31
CA ALA A 26 4.58 2.18 -10.50
C ALA A 26 4.17 0.93 -11.29
N GLU A 27 3.95 -0.20 -10.60
CA GLU A 27 3.43 -1.42 -11.19
C GLU A 27 2.07 -1.18 -11.86
N LEU A 28 1.11 -0.60 -11.14
CA LEU A 28 -0.22 -0.29 -11.69
C LEU A 28 -0.15 0.62 -12.92
N SER A 29 0.71 1.65 -12.91
CA SER A 29 0.92 2.54 -14.05
C SER A 29 1.55 1.83 -15.27
N SER A 30 2.39 0.82 -15.02
CA SER A 30 3.01 0.01 -16.08
C SER A 30 2.06 -1.00 -16.71
N LEU A 31 0.93 -1.31 -16.06
CA LEU A 31 -0.09 -2.20 -16.62
C LEU A 31 -0.79 -1.48 -17.78
N GLY A 32 -0.41 -1.84 -19.01
CA GLY A 32 -1.11 -1.39 -20.21
C GLY A 32 -2.48 -2.05 -20.38
N SER A 33 -3.25 -1.63 -21.39
CA SER A 33 -4.62 -2.11 -21.64
C SER A 33 -4.73 -3.63 -21.92
N ALA A 34 -3.60 -4.29 -22.24
CA ALA A 34 -3.53 -5.74 -22.45
C ALA A 34 -3.28 -6.53 -21.14
N ALA A 35 -3.15 -5.87 -19.98
CA ALA A 35 -3.04 -6.56 -18.71
C ALA A 35 -4.32 -7.36 -18.41
N SER A 36 -4.15 -8.58 -17.87
CA SER A 36 -5.29 -9.36 -17.39
C SER A 36 -5.98 -8.62 -16.23
N PRO A 37 -7.33 -8.64 -16.14
CA PRO A 37 -8.07 -8.02 -15.04
C PRO A 37 -7.52 -8.39 -13.66
N SER A 38 -7.21 -9.67 -13.42
CA SER A 38 -6.67 -10.13 -12.14
C SER A 38 -5.32 -9.53 -11.77
N ARG A 39 -4.50 -9.12 -12.77
CA ARG A 39 -3.24 -8.40 -12.50
C ARG A 39 -3.51 -6.97 -12.05
N ILE A 40 -4.50 -6.32 -12.64
CA ILE A 40 -4.92 -4.96 -12.26
C ILE A 40 -5.50 -4.98 -10.85
N GLU A 41 -6.39 -5.93 -10.55
CA GLU A 41 -6.96 -6.13 -9.21
C GLU A 41 -5.86 -6.31 -8.16
N ARG A 42 -4.90 -7.20 -8.42
CA ARG A 42 -3.78 -7.44 -7.51
C ARG A 42 -2.93 -6.18 -7.26
N ALA A 43 -2.66 -5.39 -8.30
CA ALA A 43 -1.91 -4.14 -8.15
C ALA A 43 -2.70 -3.12 -7.29
N LEU A 44 -4.02 -3.02 -7.49
CA LEU A 44 -4.91 -2.18 -6.68
C LEU A 44 -4.98 -2.65 -5.22
N GLU A 45 -5.02 -3.95 -4.96
CA GLU A 45 -4.98 -4.51 -3.61
C GLU A 45 -3.67 -4.15 -2.89
N ARG A 46 -2.53 -4.21 -3.60
CA ARG A 46 -1.23 -3.79 -3.05
C ARG A 46 -1.18 -2.30 -2.72
N VAL A 47 -1.73 -1.44 -3.60
CA VAL A 47 -1.85 0.00 -3.33
C VAL A 47 -2.68 0.24 -2.06
N GLN A 48 -3.84 -0.41 -1.95
CA GLN A 48 -4.71 -0.27 -0.78
C GLN A 48 -4.05 -0.80 0.51
N ALA A 49 -3.32 -1.91 0.44
CA ALA A 49 -2.60 -2.47 1.58
C ALA A 49 -1.52 -1.51 2.09
N ALA A 50 -0.72 -0.93 1.19
CA ALA A 50 0.30 0.05 1.54
C ALA A 50 -0.31 1.33 2.12
N GLN A 51 -1.44 1.81 1.57
CA GLN A 51 -2.17 2.95 2.12
C GLN A 51 -2.72 2.67 3.53
N ARG A 52 -3.30 1.48 3.75
CA ARG A 52 -3.76 1.07 5.08
C ARG A 52 -2.62 1.00 6.08
N ALA A 53 -1.46 0.49 5.67
CA ALA A 53 -0.27 0.44 6.52
C ALA A 53 0.22 1.84 6.91
N LEU A 54 0.06 2.85 6.05
CA LEU A 54 0.40 4.26 6.37
C LEU A 54 -0.61 4.95 7.29
N ALA A 55 -1.82 4.40 7.41
CA ALA A 55 -2.91 4.97 8.21
C ALA A 55 -3.13 4.23 9.55
N ALA A 56 -2.38 3.16 9.81
CA ALA A 56 -2.58 2.21 10.90
C ALA A 56 -1.86 2.57 12.21
#